data_AF-A0A930X4L2-F1
#
_entry.id   AF-A0A930X4L2-F1
#
_cell.length_a   1.000
_cell.length_b   1.000
_cell.length_c   1.000
_cell.angle_alpha   90.00
_cell.angle_beta   90.00
_cell.angle_gamma   90.00
#
_symmetry.space_group_name_H-M   'P 1'
#
loop_
_entity.id
_entity.type
_entity.pdbx_description
1 polymer ?
#
loop_
_entity_poly.entity_id
_entity_poly.type
_entity_poly.pdbx_seq_one_letter_code
_entity_poly.pdbx_strand_id
1 'polypeptide(L)'
;MMYRNLTLAILTLAAVSLMTLQAEASTMPKAEANRSSISIGLGPSFSYDALIAPRLTLGGSIGLPFLVEGGNNVTGRYDVRLTYKFLQEGAFSLSGIFGVWGNVRFDDTSRSRWAGLELGVGLAYRFTPQLTGRLNIVPGFFLPFGPGRVADYYPPAGGFELAYQFTPTFEGTLGYNGQGDVIGLRFLL
;
A
#
# COMPACT_ATOMS: atom_id res chain seq x y z
N MET A 1 -12.42 -8.23 49.45
CA MET A 1 -12.72 -7.04 48.62
C MET A 1 -11.52 -6.50 47.84
N MET A 2 -10.27 -6.67 48.30
CA MET A 2 -9.08 -6.06 47.66
C MET A 2 -8.79 -6.54 46.21
N TYR A 3 -9.06 -7.80 45.88
CA TYR A 3 -8.78 -8.37 44.55
C TYR A 3 -9.66 -7.81 43.42
N ARG A 4 -10.88 -7.34 43.73
CA ARG A 4 -11.83 -6.87 42.71
C ARG A 4 -11.42 -5.53 42.09
N ASN A 5 -10.74 -4.68 42.86
CA ASN A 5 -10.25 -3.38 42.39
C ASN A 5 -8.98 -3.52 41.52
N LEU A 6 -8.15 -4.54 41.80
CA LEU A 6 -6.94 -4.80 41.02
C LEU A 6 -7.27 -5.30 39.61
N THR A 7 -8.24 -6.21 39.47
CA THR A 7 -8.68 -6.72 38.16
C THR A 7 -9.27 -5.61 37.30
N LEU A 8 -10.05 -4.70 37.89
CA LEU A 8 -10.64 -3.57 37.18
C LEU A 8 -9.55 -2.59 36.71
N ALA A 9 -8.56 -2.28 37.56
CA ALA A 9 -7.46 -1.40 37.20
C ALA A 9 -6.60 -1.96 36.05
N ILE A 10 -6.30 -3.27 36.07
CA ILE A 10 -5.54 -3.94 35.00
C ILE A 10 -6.33 -3.93 33.69
N LEU A 11 -7.64 -4.21 33.73
CA LEU A 11 -8.50 -4.15 32.54
C LEU A 11 -8.61 -2.73 31.98
N THR A 12 -8.62 -1.71 32.84
CA THR A 12 -8.68 -0.30 32.42
C THR A 12 -7.35 0.14 31.82
N LEU A 13 -6.21 -0.23 32.41
CA LEU A 13 -4.89 0.04 31.84
C LEU A 13 -4.70 -0.67 30.50
N ALA A 14 -5.11 -1.93 30.39
CA ALA A 14 -5.09 -2.69 29.15
C ALA A 14 -5.98 -2.02 28.08
N ALA A 15 -7.19 -1.60 28.44
CA ALA A 15 -8.10 -0.89 27.54
C ALA A 15 -7.52 0.44 27.05
N VAL A 16 -6.89 1.24 27.92
CA VAL A 16 -6.28 2.53 27.56
C VAL A 16 -5.04 2.34 26.68
N SER A 17 -4.23 1.31 26.94
CA SER A 17 -3.04 1.01 26.13
C SER A 17 -3.36 0.54 24.70
N LEU A 18 -4.57 0.01 24.47
CA LEU A 18 -5.03 -0.42 23.15
C LEU A 18 -5.58 0.72 22.27
N MET A 19 -5.75 1.94 22.80
CA MET A 19 -6.44 3.04 22.09
C MET A 19 -5.55 3.92 21.18
N THR A 20 -4.24 3.66 21.09
CA THR A 20 -3.32 4.59 20.37
C THR A 20 -2.63 4.00 19.15
N LEU A 21 -2.93 2.75 18.80
CA LEU A 21 -2.36 2.12 17.62
C LEU A 21 -3.29 2.36 16.44
N GLN A 22 -2.71 2.92 15.37
CA GLN A 22 -3.40 3.24 14.14
C GLN A 22 -3.14 2.12 13.14
N ALA A 23 -4.18 1.67 12.45
CA ALA A 23 -4.06 0.84 11.27
C ALA A 23 -3.43 1.65 10.13
N GLU A 24 -2.30 1.17 9.61
CA GLU A 24 -1.48 1.86 8.62
C GLU A 24 -1.13 1.01 7.39
N ALA A 25 -1.42 -0.28 7.39
CA ALA A 25 -0.99 -1.25 6.40
C ALA A 25 -1.70 -1.33 5.08
N SER A 26 -0.99 -0.91 4.05
CA SER A 26 -1.34 -1.12 2.66
C SER A 26 -0.27 -1.95 1.96
N THR A 27 -0.72 -2.71 0.97
CA THR A 27 0.12 -3.19 -0.13
C THR A 27 0.40 -2.09 -1.15
N MET A 28 -0.40 -1.01 -1.12
CA MET A 28 -0.26 0.20 -1.90
C MET A 28 0.66 1.22 -1.21
N PRO A 29 1.12 2.27 -1.92
CA PRO A 29 1.67 3.46 -1.26
C PRO A 29 0.65 4.08 -0.30
N LYS A 30 1.13 4.61 0.83
CA LYS A 30 0.30 4.94 2.00
C LYS A 30 0.25 6.43 2.26
N ALA A 31 -0.95 6.97 2.48
CA ALA A 31 -1.14 8.36 2.84
C ALA A 31 -0.75 8.67 4.29
N GLU A 32 -0.93 7.68 5.16
CA GLU A 32 -0.80 7.82 6.61
C GLU A 32 0.49 7.22 7.18
N ALA A 33 1.37 6.60 6.38
CA ALA A 33 2.54 5.88 6.87
C ALA A 33 3.36 6.66 7.91
N ASN A 34 3.60 6.05 9.07
CA ASN A 34 4.43 6.58 10.16
C ASN A 34 5.61 5.67 10.50
N ARG A 35 5.73 4.53 9.82
CA ARG A 35 6.75 3.49 10.02
C ARG A 35 7.13 2.82 8.72
N SER A 36 8.33 2.25 8.73
CA SER A 36 8.76 1.32 7.69
C SER A 36 7.96 0.02 7.76
N SER A 37 7.90 -0.71 6.65
CA SER A 37 7.13 -1.95 6.61
C SER A 37 7.46 -2.85 5.45
N ILE A 38 7.08 -4.12 5.62
CA ILE A 38 7.07 -5.14 4.58
C ILE A 38 5.64 -5.61 4.38
N SER A 39 5.20 -5.79 3.13
CA SER A 39 3.90 -6.37 2.82
C SER A 39 4.02 -7.52 1.83
N ILE A 40 3.09 -8.46 1.93
CA ILE A 40 2.91 -9.57 0.99
C ILE A 40 1.45 -9.65 0.54
N GLY A 41 1.22 -9.91 -0.74
CA GLY A 41 -0.11 -10.04 -1.33
C GLY A 41 -0.38 -11.43 -1.91
N LEU A 42 -1.66 -11.81 -2.00
CA LEU A 42 -2.07 -13.11 -2.55
C LEU A 42 -1.91 -13.25 -4.07
N GLY A 43 -1.81 -12.15 -4.81
CA GLY A 43 -1.43 -12.10 -6.23
C GLY A 43 0.08 -12.23 -6.40
N PRO A 44 0.70 -13.19 -5.71
CA PRO A 44 2.06 -13.12 -5.14
C PRO A 44 2.78 -11.80 -5.40
N SER A 45 2.71 -10.91 -4.43
CA SER A 45 3.43 -9.65 -4.43
C SER A 45 4.24 -9.47 -3.15
N PHE A 46 5.28 -8.67 -3.24
CA PHE A 46 6.12 -8.24 -2.14
C PHE A 46 6.35 -6.74 -2.25
N SER A 47 6.22 -6.02 -1.15
CA SER A 47 6.59 -4.62 -1.09
C SER A 47 7.37 -4.29 0.17
N TYR A 48 8.22 -3.28 0.03
CA TYR A 48 8.97 -2.69 1.12
C TYR A 48 8.81 -1.19 1.06
N ASP A 49 8.47 -0.57 2.19
CA ASP A 49 8.37 0.88 2.33
C ASP A 49 9.27 1.31 3.49
N ALA A 50 10.23 2.18 3.23
CA ALA A 50 11.12 2.77 4.21
C ALA A 50 10.69 4.21 4.53
N LEU A 51 10.43 4.50 5.80
CA LEU A 51 10.25 5.87 6.27
C LEU A 51 11.62 6.55 6.33
N ILE A 52 11.89 7.44 5.37
CA ILE A 52 13.19 8.13 5.25
C ILE A 52 13.17 9.52 5.90
N ALA A 53 11.98 10.09 6.11
CA ALA A 53 11.77 11.31 6.89
C ALA A 53 10.35 11.31 7.48
N PRO A 54 10.00 12.19 8.44
CA PRO A 54 8.68 12.18 9.10
C PRO A 54 7.45 12.29 8.18
N ARG A 55 7.64 12.77 6.95
CA ARG A 55 6.58 12.90 5.93
C ARG A 55 6.94 12.24 4.60
N LEU A 56 8.04 11.49 4.55
CA LEU A 56 8.59 10.99 3.30
C LEU A 56 8.91 9.51 3.42
N THR A 57 8.35 8.74 2.50
CA THR A 57 8.55 7.30 2.40
C THR A 57 9.10 6.97 1.02
N LEU A 58 10.15 6.14 0.99
CA LEU A 58 10.65 5.52 -0.23
C LEU A 58 10.21 4.05 -0.21
N GLY A 59 9.45 3.64 -1.21
CA GLY A 59 8.94 2.29 -1.31
C GLY A 59 9.26 1.66 -2.66
N GLY A 60 9.10 0.35 -2.72
CA GLY A 60 9.10 -0.39 -3.96
C GLY A 60 8.30 -1.67 -3.81
N SER A 61 7.78 -2.16 -4.93
CA SER A 61 7.08 -3.43 -4.96
C SER A 61 7.39 -4.24 -6.21
N ILE A 62 7.22 -5.55 -6.09
CA ILE A 62 7.24 -6.51 -7.19
C ILE A 62 6.03 -7.44 -7.02
N GLY A 63 5.40 -7.85 -8.11
CA GLY A 63 4.26 -8.75 -8.05
C GLY A 63 3.89 -9.36 -9.38
N LEU A 64 3.00 -10.35 -9.33
CA LEU A 64 2.46 -11.03 -10.50
C LEU A 64 0.97 -10.70 -10.61
N PRO A 65 0.53 -9.82 -11.52
CA PRO A 65 -0.84 -9.32 -11.57
C PRO A 65 -1.83 -10.33 -12.19
N PHE A 66 -1.86 -11.55 -11.66
CA PHE A 66 -2.68 -12.67 -12.13
C PHE A 66 -4.16 -12.33 -12.24
N LEU A 67 -4.70 -11.60 -11.27
CA LEU A 67 -6.13 -11.23 -11.26
C LEU A 67 -6.47 -10.12 -12.25
N VAL A 68 -5.48 -9.31 -12.69
CA VAL A 68 -5.73 -8.22 -13.65
C VAL A 68 -5.51 -8.67 -15.09
N GLU A 69 -4.50 -9.50 -15.34
CA GLU A 69 -4.10 -9.87 -16.70
C GLU A 69 -4.55 -11.28 -17.12
N GLY A 70 -5.08 -12.05 -16.15
CA GLY A 70 -5.56 -13.42 -16.33
C GLY A 70 -4.43 -14.44 -16.44
N GLY A 71 -4.76 -15.73 -16.38
CA GLY A 71 -3.78 -16.82 -16.39
C GLY A 71 -3.01 -17.01 -17.71
N ASN A 72 -3.44 -16.35 -18.79
CA ASN A 72 -2.84 -16.50 -20.13
C ASN A 72 -1.75 -15.46 -20.42
N ASN A 73 -1.65 -14.40 -19.63
CA ASN A 73 -0.58 -13.40 -19.74
C ASN A 73 0.22 -13.44 -18.45
N VAL A 74 1.28 -14.24 -18.41
CA VAL A 74 2.18 -14.22 -17.25
C VAL A 74 3.04 -12.97 -17.37
N THR A 75 2.76 -12.00 -16.51
CA THR A 75 3.51 -10.77 -16.45
C THR A 75 4.05 -10.53 -15.05
N GLY A 76 5.15 -9.79 -14.96
CA GLY A 76 5.75 -9.35 -13.71
C GLY A 76 5.71 -7.84 -13.66
N ARG A 77 5.19 -7.28 -12.58
CA ARG A 77 5.12 -5.84 -12.38
C ARG A 77 6.03 -5.44 -11.25
N TYR A 78 6.62 -4.25 -11.39
CA TYR A 78 7.42 -3.65 -10.35
C TYR A 78 7.25 -2.13 -10.33
N ASP A 79 7.54 -1.53 -9.19
CA ASP A 79 7.62 -0.09 -9.05
C ASP A 79 8.62 0.33 -7.96
N VAL A 80 9.10 1.55 -8.09
CA VAL A 80 9.86 2.29 -7.07
C VAL A 80 9.24 3.66 -6.96
N ARG A 81 8.90 4.07 -5.74
CA ARG A 81 8.01 5.20 -5.49
C ARG A 81 8.42 5.99 -4.26
N LEU A 82 8.17 7.28 -4.34
CA LEU A 82 8.28 8.25 -3.27
C LEU A 82 6.86 8.67 -2.87
N THR A 83 6.56 8.62 -1.57
CA THR A 83 5.29 9.10 -1.03
C THR A 83 5.54 10.25 -0.06
N TYR A 84 4.91 11.39 -0.31
CA TYR A 84 5.01 12.57 0.54
C TYR A 84 3.67 12.90 1.21
N LYS A 85 3.63 12.91 2.53
CA LYS A 85 2.44 13.20 3.34
C LYS A 85 2.19 14.71 3.39
N PHE A 86 1.14 15.17 2.71
CA PHE A 86 0.74 16.57 2.70
C PHE A 86 -0.07 16.95 3.93
N LEU A 87 -1.02 16.11 4.31
CA LEU A 87 -2.00 16.39 5.35
C LEU A 87 -2.22 15.16 6.23
N GLN A 88 -2.32 15.39 7.53
CA GLN A 88 -2.80 14.41 8.50
C GLN A 88 -3.59 15.14 9.58
N GLU A 89 -4.92 15.14 9.46
CA GLU A 89 -5.83 15.83 10.35
C GLU A 89 -6.87 14.85 10.91
N GLY A 90 -6.77 14.57 12.20
CA GLY A 90 -7.67 13.65 12.89
C GLY A 90 -7.63 12.23 12.30
N ALA A 91 -8.72 11.85 11.63
CA ALA A 91 -8.90 10.55 10.99
C ALA A 91 -8.48 10.53 9.51
N PHE A 92 -8.25 11.69 8.89
CA PHE A 92 -7.99 11.81 7.46
C PHE A 92 -6.50 12.05 7.17
N SER A 93 -5.98 11.43 6.11
CA SER A 93 -4.63 11.66 5.59
C SER A 93 -4.62 11.77 4.07
N LEU A 94 -3.75 12.63 3.56
CA LEU A 94 -3.52 12.86 2.13
C LEU A 94 -2.02 12.85 1.82
N SER A 95 -1.63 12.13 0.77
CA SER A 95 -0.26 12.11 0.25
C SER A 95 -0.21 12.30 -1.26
N GLY A 96 0.94 12.76 -1.72
CA GLY A 96 1.36 12.67 -3.12
C GLY A 96 2.23 11.44 -3.31
N ILE A 97 2.07 10.79 -4.46
CA ILE A 97 2.81 9.59 -4.85
C ILE A 97 3.47 9.88 -6.19
N PHE A 98 4.76 9.66 -6.29
CA PHE A 98 5.53 9.80 -7.51
C PHE A 98 6.52 8.65 -7.64
N GLY A 99 6.67 8.07 -8.82
CA GLY A 99 7.52 6.91 -8.98
C GLY A 99 7.78 6.51 -10.42
N VAL A 100 8.47 5.39 -10.55
CA VAL A 100 8.69 4.66 -11.79
C VAL A 100 8.12 3.27 -11.65
N TRP A 101 7.55 2.75 -12.72
CA TRP A 101 7.00 1.40 -12.74
C TRP A 101 7.39 0.68 -14.03
N GLY A 102 7.30 -0.65 -14.00
CA GLY A 102 7.47 -1.49 -15.17
C GLY A 102 6.55 -2.70 -15.15
N ASN A 103 6.24 -3.22 -16.33
CA ASN A 103 5.48 -4.43 -16.54
C ASN A 103 6.19 -5.28 -17.60
N VAL A 104 6.71 -6.42 -17.16
CA VAL A 104 7.47 -7.38 -17.94
C VAL A 104 6.53 -8.48 -18.40
N ARG A 105 6.40 -8.64 -19.71
CA ARG A 105 5.71 -9.76 -20.32
C ARG A 105 6.67 -10.93 -20.49
N PHE A 106 6.38 -12.05 -19.83
CA PHE A 106 7.23 -13.24 -19.93
C PHE A 106 6.96 -14.05 -21.20
N ASP A 107 5.77 -13.89 -21.79
CA ASP A 107 5.38 -14.52 -23.05
C ASP A 107 6.01 -13.83 -24.27
N ASP A 108 6.08 -12.50 -24.26
CA ASP A 108 6.67 -11.68 -25.31
C ASP A 108 7.34 -10.45 -24.72
N THR A 109 8.65 -10.54 -24.51
CA THR A 109 9.44 -9.46 -23.89
C THR A 109 9.48 -8.19 -24.74
N SER A 110 9.26 -8.28 -26.06
CA SER A 110 9.22 -7.10 -26.94
C SER A 110 8.04 -6.16 -26.64
N ARG A 111 6.99 -6.71 -26.03
CA ARG A 111 5.79 -6.00 -25.59
C ARG A 111 5.87 -5.54 -24.12
N SER A 112 7.01 -5.74 -23.46
CA SER A 112 7.23 -5.28 -22.09
C SER A 112 7.34 -3.76 -22.00
N ARG A 113 6.84 -3.23 -20.89
CA ARG A 113 6.94 -1.82 -20.50
C ARG A 113 8.02 -1.71 -19.44
N TRP A 114 9.25 -1.45 -19.87
CA TRP A 114 10.39 -1.42 -18.97
C TRP A 114 10.43 -0.20 -18.04
N ALA A 115 9.78 0.91 -18.43
CA ALA A 115 9.72 2.09 -17.58
C ALA A 115 8.52 2.95 -17.95
N GLY A 116 7.69 3.26 -16.97
CA GLY A 116 6.69 4.30 -16.98
C GLY A 116 6.85 5.19 -15.76
N LEU A 117 6.33 6.40 -15.84
CA LEU A 117 6.20 7.28 -14.69
C LEU A 117 4.85 7.05 -14.03
N GLU A 118 4.79 7.21 -12.73
CA GLU A 118 3.53 7.27 -11.99
C GLU A 118 3.49 8.55 -11.17
N LEU A 119 2.34 9.21 -11.16
CA LEU A 119 2.08 10.40 -10.37
C LEU A 119 0.63 10.38 -9.92
N GLY A 120 0.39 10.58 -8.64
CA GLY A 120 -0.96 10.54 -8.11
C GLY A 120 -1.07 10.95 -6.67
N VAL A 121 -2.21 10.62 -6.09
CA VAL A 121 -2.55 10.93 -4.71
C VAL A 121 -3.03 9.70 -3.97
N GLY A 122 -2.65 9.62 -2.69
CA GLY A 122 -3.14 8.63 -1.75
C GLY A 122 -4.02 9.28 -0.70
N LEU A 123 -5.13 8.62 -0.37
CA LEU A 123 -6.09 9.04 0.64
C LEU A 123 -6.23 7.91 1.66
N ALA A 124 -6.30 8.27 2.94
CA ALA A 124 -6.67 7.33 3.99
C ALA A 124 -7.67 7.97 4.95
N TYR A 125 -8.66 7.18 5.36
CA TYR A 125 -9.65 7.57 6.35
C TYR A 125 -9.77 6.49 7.42
N ARG A 126 -9.49 6.86 8.66
CA ARG A 126 -9.56 5.98 9.82
C ARG A 126 -10.98 5.95 10.38
N PHE A 127 -11.69 4.84 10.17
CA PHE A 127 -13.04 4.63 10.70
C PHE A 127 -13.01 4.32 12.20
N THR A 128 -12.05 3.50 12.63
CA THR A 128 -11.78 3.15 14.03
C THR A 128 -10.27 3.04 14.24
N PRO A 129 -9.74 2.94 15.48
CA PRO A 129 -8.30 2.74 15.68
C PRO A 129 -7.73 1.56 14.87
N GLN A 130 -8.52 0.50 14.70
CA GLN A 130 -8.13 -0.73 14.00
C GLN A 130 -8.55 -0.80 12.53
N LEU A 131 -9.47 0.05 12.07
CA LEU A 131 -10.05 -0.04 10.72
C LEU A 131 -9.81 1.25 9.93
N THR A 132 -9.05 1.12 8.83
CA THR A 132 -8.73 2.22 7.91
C THR A 132 -9.17 1.87 6.50
N GLY A 133 -9.82 2.80 5.81
CA GLY A 133 -10.05 2.73 4.37
C GLY A 133 -9.02 3.54 3.61
N ARG A 134 -8.57 3.05 2.47
CA ARG A 134 -7.61 3.73 1.60
C ARG A 134 -8.06 3.77 0.16
N LEU A 135 -7.65 4.82 -0.53
CA LEU A 135 -7.86 5.02 -1.95
C LEU A 135 -6.63 5.69 -2.55
N ASN A 136 -6.04 5.05 -3.56
CA ASN A 136 -4.95 5.62 -4.35
C ASN A 136 -5.44 5.87 -5.77
N ILE A 137 -5.29 7.12 -6.21
CA ILE A 137 -5.55 7.54 -7.59
C ILE A 137 -4.19 7.86 -8.20
N VAL A 138 -3.56 6.85 -8.79
CA VAL A 138 -2.21 6.94 -9.35
C VAL A 138 -2.23 6.49 -10.80
N PRO A 139 -2.50 7.40 -11.75
CA PRO A 139 -2.30 7.11 -13.16
C PRO A 139 -0.81 6.87 -13.44
N GLY A 140 -0.48 5.72 -13.99
CA GLY A 140 0.83 5.46 -14.58
C GLY A 140 0.79 5.80 -16.06
N PHE A 141 1.79 6.57 -16.48
CA PHE A 141 2.01 6.97 -17.85
C PHE A 141 3.24 6.26 -18.40
N PHE A 142 3.05 5.38 -19.37
CA PHE A 142 4.16 4.77 -20.08
C PHE A 142 4.70 5.77 -21.11
N LEU A 143 5.98 6.15 -20.97
CA LEU A 143 6.71 6.87 -22.00
C LEU A 143 7.36 5.84 -22.92
N PRO A 144 6.81 5.58 -24.12
CA PRO A 144 7.52 4.75 -25.06
C PRO A 144 8.76 5.50 -25.56
N PHE A 145 9.95 5.07 -25.12
CA PHE A 145 11.19 5.53 -25.73
C PHE A 145 11.34 4.87 -27.12
N GLY A 146 10.71 5.46 -28.15
CA GLY A 146 10.88 5.05 -29.55
C GLY A 146 9.76 5.53 -30.49
N PRO A 147 10.07 5.79 -31.78
CA PRO A 147 9.07 6.20 -32.78
C PRO A 147 8.03 5.10 -33.04
N GLY A 148 6.75 5.49 -33.16
CA GLY A 148 5.64 4.60 -33.52
C GLY A 148 4.99 3.81 -32.36
N ARG A 149 5.38 4.05 -31.11
CA ARG A 149 4.81 3.40 -29.94
C ARG A 149 3.72 4.27 -29.30
N VAL A 150 2.63 3.64 -28.86
CA VAL A 150 1.47 4.30 -28.25
C VAL A 150 1.69 4.46 -26.74
N ALA A 151 1.39 5.65 -26.21
CA ALA A 151 1.32 5.86 -24.77
C ALA A 151 0.12 5.07 -24.22
N ASP A 152 0.38 4.21 -23.24
CA ASP A 152 -0.66 3.44 -22.56
C ASP A 152 -0.75 3.87 -21.09
N TYR A 153 -1.96 3.77 -20.54
CA TYR A 153 -2.29 4.17 -19.19
C TYR A 153 -2.51 2.93 -18.35
N TYR A 154 -1.77 2.82 -17.25
CA TYR A 154 -1.95 1.73 -16.31
C TYR A 154 -1.75 2.27 -14.90
N PRO A 155 -2.59 1.93 -13.90
CA PRO A 155 -2.43 2.42 -12.54
C PRO A 155 -1.71 1.40 -11.63
N PRO A 156 -0.37 1.27 -11.70
CA PRO A 156 0.42 0.26 -10.94
C PRO A 156 0.32 0.42 -9.41
N ALA A 157 0.10 1.65 -8.93
CA ALA A 157 -0.04 1.98 -7.52
C ALA A 157 -1.46 2.45 -7.14
N GLY A 158 -2.40 2.39 -8.10
CA GLY A 158 -3.79 2.78 -7.89
C GLY A 158 -4.63 1.63 -7.34
N GLY A 159 -5.68 1.97 -6.59
CA GLY A 159 -6.52 0.95 -5.96
C GLY A 159 -7.27 1.47 -4.75
N PHE A 160 -8.00 0.58 -4.09
CA PHE A 160 -8.69 0.86 -2.85
C PHE A 160 -8.63 -0.37 -1.95
N GLU A 161 -8.58 -0.17 -0.64
CA GLU A 161 -8.59 -1.28 0.31
C GLU A 161 -9.13 -0.86 1.67
N LEU A 162 -9.65 -1.85 2.38
CA LEU A 162 -9.93 -1.80 3.81
C LEU A 162 -8.84 -2.55 4.53
N ALA A 163 -8.41 -2.01 5.66
CA ALA A 163 -7.28 -2.54 6.38
C ALA A 163 -7.59 -2.64 7.87
N TYR A 164 -7.29 -3.81 8.44
CA TYR A 164 -7.64 -4.18 9.79
C TYR A 164 -6.40 -4.56 10.62
N GLN A 165 -6.09 -3.73 11.61
CA GLN A 165 -4.93 -3.92 12.48
C GLN A 165 -5.23 -4.94 13.57
N PHE A 166 -4.65 -6.14 13.42
CA PHE A 166 -4.77 -7.21 14.41
C PHE A 166 -3.88 -6.97 15.63
N THR A 167 -2.69 -6.40 15.41
CA THR A 167 -1.71 -6.10 16.46
C THR A 167 -0.94 -4.80 16.13
N PRO A 168 -0.18 -4.21 17.07
CA PRO A 168 0.63 -3.02 16.80
C PRO A 168 1.61 -3.16 15.64
N THR A 169 1.94 -4.40 15.24
CA THR A 169 2.95 -4.72 14.22
C THR A 169 2.40 -5.54 13.04
N PHE A 170 1.11 -5.89 13.06
CA PHE A 170 0.51 -6.79 12.07
C PHE A 170 -0.89 -6.36 11.67
N GLU A 171 -1.14 -6.32 10.37
CA GLU A 171 -2.39 -5.86 9.79
C GLU A 171 -2.68 -6.64 8.50
N GLY A 172 -3.96 -6.92 8.26
CA GLY A 172 -4.44 -7.51 7.03
C GLY A 172 -5.23 -6.51 6.20
N THR A 173 -5.20 -6.68 4.89
CA THR A 173 -5.94 -5.85 3.95
C THR A 173 -6.90 -6.69 3.10
N LEU A 174 -7.99 -6.06 2.71
CA LEU A 174 -8.95 -6.56 1.74
C LEU A 174 -9.28 -5.43 0.76
N GLY A 175 -9.06 -5.64 -0.53
CA GLY A 175 -9.31 -4.61 -1.52
C GLY A 175 -8.87 -4.98 -2.92
N TYR A 176 -8.44 -3.98 -3.67
CA TYR A 176 -7.82 -4.12 -4.97
C TYR A 176 -6.66 -3.13 -5.02
N ASN A 177 -5.46 -3.61 -5.33
CA ASN A 177 -4.31 -2.75 -5.60
C ASN A 177 -3.89 -2.84 -7.08
N GLY A 178 -2.97 -1.95 -7.47
CA GLY A 178 -2.44 -1.92 -8.82
C GLY A 178 -1.49 -3.08 -9.14
N GLN A 179 -1.30 -4.04 -8.23
CA GLN A 179 -0.66 -5.34 -8.47
C GLN A 179 -1.70 -6.47 -8.63
N GLY A 180 -3.00 -6.19 -8.48
CA GLY A 180 -4.05 -7.20 -8.55
C GLY A 180 -4.20 -8.05 -7.30
N ASP A 181 -3.64 -7.64 -6.15
CA ASP A 181 -3.90 -8.34 -4.89
C ASP A 181 -5.29 -8.00 -4.36
N VAL A 182 -5.97 -9.03 -3.86
CA VAL A 182 -7.25 -8.87 -3.14
C VAL A 182 -7.06 -8.88 -1.64
N ILE A 183 -6.11 -9.70 -1.16
CA ILE A 183 -5.79 -9.84 0.25
C ILE A 183 -4.29 -9.60 0.41
N GLY A 184 -3.94 -8.81 1.43
CA GLY A 184 -2.56 -8.54 1.79
C GLY A 184 -2.32 -8.69 3.28
N LEU A 185 -1.07 -8.94 3.64
CA LEU A 185 -0.57 -8.95 5.00
C LEU A 185 0.60 -7.97 5.10
N ARG A 186 0.71 -7.24 6.21
CA ARG A 186 1.84 -6.33 6.47
C ARG A 186 2.42 -6.53 7.85
N PHE A 187 3.72 -6.32 7.89
CA PHE A 187 4.54 -6.28 9.09
C PHE A 187 5.14 -4.88 9.23
N LEU A 188 4.84 -4.21 10.35
CA LEU A 188 5.39 -2.89 10.69
C LEU A 188 6.73 -3.06 11.40
N LEU A 189 7.69 -2.20 11.05
CA LEU A 189 9.05 -2.19 11.60
C LEU A 189 9.25 -1.00 12.55
#